data_AF-A0A377URL9-F1
#
_entry.id   AF-A0A377URL9-F1
#
_cell.length_a   1.000
_cell.length_b   1.000
_cell.length_c   1.000
_cell.angle_alpha   90.00
_cell.angle_beta   90.00
_cell.angle_gamma   90.00
#
_symmetry.space_group_name_H-M   'P 1'
#
loop_
_entity.id
_entity.type
_entity.pdbx_description
1 polymer ?
#
loop_
_entity_poly.entity_id
_entity_poly.type
_entity_poly.pdbx_seq_one_letter_code
_entity_poly.pdbx_strand_id
1 'polypeptide(L)'
;MDEILHALRDHIVGLNCGRWDYIFSYIKTLKNHPDRVLPDRQVVTMDKPFLSAYSRLLIKTCHKRGAFAMGGMAAFIPSKDTERNRQVLSKVTADKELEANNGHDGTWIAHPGLADTAMAVFDRVLGDKPNQLSVTRSEDAPITAEQLLAPCEGERTEAGMRANIRVAVQYIEAWISGNGCVPIYGLMEDAATAEISRTSIWQWIHHQKTLNDGTPVTKALFRQWLAEELMVIQEELGEHRFSHGRFDDAARLMEQITTSDELIDFLTLPGYRLLA
;
A
#
# COMPACT_ATOMS: atom_id res chain seq x y z
N MET A 1 8.85 16.32 9.18
CA MET A 1 9.86 15.23 9.14
C MET A 1 11.13 15.66 9.85
N ASP A 2 11.63 16.87 9.55
CA ASP A 2 12.84 17.42 10.18
C ASP A 2 12.70 17.55 11.71
N GLU A 3 11.50 17.95 12.17
CA GLU A 3 11.15 18.04 13.59
C GLU A 3 11.08 16.67 14.28
N ILE A 4 10.66 15.62 13.56
CA ILE A 4 10.65 14.23 14.07
C ILE A 4 12.09 13.77 14.30
N LEU A 5 12.97 13.98 13.30
CA LEU A 5 14.40 13.69 13.41
C LEU A 5 15.04 14.47 14.55
N HIS A 6 14.69 15.76 14.72
CA HIS A 6 15.19 16.58 15.81
C HIS A 6 14.71 16.07 17.19
N ALA A 7 13.42 15.78 17.34
CA ALA A 7 12.84 15.34 18.59
C ALA A 7 13.37 13.97 19.05
N LEU A 8 13.74 13.09 18.10
CA LEU A 8 14.29 11.77 18.38
C LEU A 8 15.80 11.66 18.12
N ARG A 9 16.51 12.79 18.00
CA ARG A 9 17.90 12.88 17.52
C ARG A 9 18.91 11.96 18.22
N ASP A 10 18.68 11.63 19.49
CA ASP A 10 19.58 10.78 20.27
C ASP A 10 19.39 9.28 20.01
N HIS A 11 18.32 8.90 19.31
CA HIS A 11 17.89 7.51 19.11
C HIS A 11 17.60 7.14 17.65
N ILE A 12 17.19 8.12 16.84
CA ILE A 12 16.77 7.87 15.47
C ILE A 12 17.97 7.76 14.53
N VAL A 13 17.90 6.77 13.62
CA VAL A 13 18.95 6.53 12.62
C VAL A 13 18.47 6.68 11.19
N GLY A 14 17.15 6.81 10.96
CA GLY A 14 16.58 6.94 9.64
C GLY A 14 15.06 7.03 9.62
N LEU A 15 14.51 7.28 8.44
CA LEU A 15 13.08 7.23 8.12
C LEU A 15 12.85 6.30 6.91
N ASN A 16 11.60 5.89 6.71
CA ASN A 16 11.22 4.98 5.62
C ASN A 16 10.10 5.57 4.76
N CYS A 17 10.17 5.31 3.44
CA CYS A 17 9.07 5.51 2.51
C CYS A 17 8.13 4.30 2.48
N GLY A 18 6.84 4.54 2.74
CA GLY A 18 5.78 3.54 2.59
C GLY A 18 4.77 3.93 1.52
N ARG A 19 4.14 2.93 0.87
CA ARG A 19 3.06 3.17 -0.09
C ARG A 19 1.69 3.07 0.56
N TRP A 20 1.30 1.87 1.01
CA TRP A 20 -0.08 1.59 1.44
C TRP A 20 -0.53 2.41 2.64
N ASP A 21 0.23 2.40 3.73
CA ASP A 21 -0.10 3.23 4.91
C ASP A 21 -0.10 4.73 4.59
N TYR A 22 0.77 5.20 3.69
CA TYR A 22 0.84 6.61 3.34
C TYR A 22 -0.42 7.06 2.58
N ILE A 23 -0.83 6.31 1.55
CA ILE A 23 -2.04 6.68 0.78
C ILE A 23 -3.34 6.38 1.54
N PHE A 24 -3.32 5.39 2.45
CA PHE A 24 -4.38 5.20 3.44
C PHE A 24 -4.52 6.42 4.35
N SER A 25 -3.40 6.89 4.92
CA SER A 25 -3.36 8.09 5.75
C SER A 25 -3.77 9.34 4.97
N TYR A 26 -3.36 9.47 3.70
CA TYR A 26 -3.79 10.56 2.81
C TYR A 26 -5.32 10.63 2.74
N ILE A 27 -5.98 9.50 2.46
CA ILE A 27 -7.45 9.45 2.39
C ILE A 27 -8.06 9.76 3.76
N LYS A 28 -7.57 9.18 4.86
CA LYS A 28 -8.10 9.46 6.21
C LYS A 28 -7.99 10.93 6.62
N THR A 29 -6.84 11.53 6.32
CA THR A 29 -6.53 12.91 6.65
C THR A 29 -7.39 13.87 5.82
N LEU A 30 -7.58 13.57 4.54
CA LEU A 30 -8.31 14.41 3.59
C LEU A 30 -9.74 13.92 3.33
N LYS A 31 -10.31 13.10 4.22
CA LYS A 31 -11.58 12.38 4.00
C LYS A 31 -12.80 13.25 3.70
N ASN A 32 -12.76 14.53 4.08
CA ASN A 32 -13.86 15.48 3.87
C ASN A 32 -13.62 16.40 2.65
N HIS A 33 -12.57 16.16 1.85
CA HIS A 33 -12.18 16.98 0.71
C HIS A 33 -12.59 16.30 -0.62
N PRO A 34 -13.68 16.73 -1.27
CA PRO A 34 -14.19 16.08 -2.49
C PRO A 34 -13.25 16.20 -3.71
N ASP A 35 -12.31 17.14 -3.67
CA ASP A 35 -11.24 17.36 -4.65
C ASP A 35 -10.01 16.46 -4.41
N ARG A 36 -9.99 15.66 -3.33
CA ARG A 36 -8.83 14.81 -2.94
C ARG A 36 -9.13 13.31 -3.03
N VAL A 37 -10.07 12.93 -3.88
CA VAL A 37 -10.39 11.52 -4.13
C VAL A 37 -9.31 10.87 -4.97
N LEU A 38 -8.74 9.77 -4.48
CA LEU A 38 -7.76 8.98 -5.22
C LEU A 38 -8.44 8.01 -6.21
N PRO A 39 -7.76 7.67 -7.32
CA PRO A 39 -8.18 6.61 -8.23
C PRO A 39 -7.96 5.23 -7.61
N ASP A 40 -8.08 4.16 -8.41
CA ASP A 40 -7.70 2.81 -8.02
C ASP A 40 -6.33 2.79 -7.33
N ARG A 41 -6.26 2.29 -6.09
CA ARG A 41 -5.00 2.24 -5.32
C ARG A 41 -3.86 1.53 -6.09
N GLN A 42 -4.21 0.61 -6.98
CA GLN A 42 -3.30 -0.17 -7.81
C GLN A 42 -2.46 0.74 -8.72
N VAL A 43 -3.04 1.84 -9.22
CA VAL A 43 -2.38 2.82 -10.11
C VAL A 43 -1.78 4.02 -9.36
N VAL A 44 -2.00 4.13 -8.05
CA VAL A 44 -1.35 5.14 -7.18
C VAL A 44 0.07 4.68 -6.82
N THR A 45 0.96 4.62 -7.81
CA THR A 45 2.34 4.12 -7.73
C THR A 45 3.33 5.20 -7.27
N MET A 46 4.52 4.79 -6.78
CA MET A 46 5.49 5.71 -6.16
C MET A 46 6.09 6.75 -7.12
N ASP A 47 5.99 6.53 -8.44
CA ASP A 47 6.38 7.49 -9.48
C ASP A 47 5.38 8.65 -9.65
N LYS A 48 4.17 8.54 -9.09
CA LYS A 48 3.17 9.61 -9.17
C LYS A 48 3.67 10.89 -8.49
N PRO A 49 3.31 12.09 -8.99
CA PRO A 49 3.95 13.35 -8.58
C PRO A 49 4.02 13.58 -7.07
N PHE A 50 2.93 13.37 -6.32
CA PHE A 50 2.91 13.60 -4.88
C PHE A 50 3.73 12.57 -4.08
N LEU A 51 3.79 11.31 -4.54
CA LEU A 51 4.59 10.25 -3.91
C LEU A 51 6.07 10.40 -4.24
N SER A 52 6.40 10.82 -5.47
CA SER A 52 7.76 11.20 -5.86
C SER A 52 8.24 12.42 -5.07
N ALA A 53 7.38 13.44 -4.88
CA ALA A 53 7.67 14.58 -4.02
C ALA A 53 7.91 14.15 -2.56
N TYR A 54 7.08 13.25 -2.03
CA TYR A 54 7.27 12.65 -0.71
C TYR A 54 8.63 11.94 -0.58
N SER A 55 8.96 11.03 -1.51
CA SER A 55 10.23 10.28 -1.50
C SER A 55 11.45 11.22 -1.54
N ARG A 56 11.48 12.17 -2.48
CA ARG A 56 12.58 13.13 -2.61
C ARG A 56 12.73 14.01 -1.38
N LEU A 57 11.62 14.48 -0.80
CA LEU A 57 11.65 15.29 0.42
C LEU A 57 12.17 14.48 1.61
N LEU A 58 11.77 13.21 1.75
CA LEU A 58 12.26 12.34 2.82
C LEU A 58 13.77 12.14 2.71
N ILE A 59 14.28 11.82 1.52
CA ILE A 59 15.72 11.65 1.26
C ILE A 59 16.49 12.93 1.62
N LYS A 60 16.08 14.06 1.05
CA LYS A 60 16.70 15.37 1.30
C LYS A 60 16.74 15.72 2.78
N THR A 61 15.66 15.41 3.51
CA THR A 61 15.55 15.70 4.94
C THR A 61 16.43 14.77 5.78
N CYS A 62 16.43 13.47 5.51
CA CYS A 62 17.22 12.49 6.25
C CYS A 62 18.73 12.76 6.08
N HIS A 63 19.19 12.93 4.83
CA HIS A 63 20.61 13.11 4.54
C HIS A 63 21.14 14.44 5.08
N LYS A 64 20.32 15.51 5.09
CA LYS A 64 20.64 16.77 5.79
C LYS A 64 20.96 16.57 7.28
N ARG A 65 20.38 15.53 7.90
CA ARG A 65 20.57 15.19 9.32
C ARG A 65 21.50 14.02 9.56
N GLY A 66 22.13 13.47 8.51
CA GLY A 66 22.99 12.28 8.61
C GLY A 66 22.22 11.00 8.98
N ALA A 67 20.92 10.96 8.73
CA ALA A 67 20.05 9.81 8.95
C ALA A 67 19.76 9.09 7.63
N PHE A 68 19.49 7.78 7.70
CA PHE A 68 19.18 6.95 6.54
C PHE A 68 17.79 7.26 5.98
N ALA A 69 17.65 7.23 4.65
CA ALA A 69 16.41 7.30 3.90
C ALA A 69 16.11 5.96 3.24
N MET A 70 15.23 5.17 3.85
CA MET A 70 14.87 3.83 3.35
C MET A 70 13.74 3.90 2.31
N GLY A 71 13.87 3.12 1.24
CA GLY A 71 12.85 2.91 0.21
C GLY A 71 11.71 1.97 0.64
N GLY A 72 10.83 1.62 -0.29
CA GLY A 72 9.59 0.90 -0.01
C GLY A 72 9.68 -0.62 -0.11
N MET A 73 8.54 -1.27 0.13
CA MET A 73 8.38 -2.73 0.11
C MET A 73 8.20 -3.27 -1.32
N ALA A 74 8.91 -4.35 -1.66
CA ALA A 74 8.55 -5.28 -2.73
C ALA A 74 7.97 -6.56 -2.13
N ALA A 75 6.64 -6.69 -2.19
CA ALA A 75 5.89 -7.74 -1.49
C ALA A 75 5.71 -9.04 -2.31
N PHE A 76 6.35 -9.18 -3.46
CA PHE A 76 6.11 -10.33 -4.34
C PHE A 76 6.60 -11.65 -3.73
N ILE A 77 5.81 -12.70 -3.92
CA ILE A 77 6.18 -14.09 -3.65
C ILE A 77 6.62 -14.71 -4.99
N PRO A 78 7.91 -15.09 -5.14
CA PRO A 78 8.41 -15.71 -6.35
C PRO A 78 7.57 -16.91 -6.80
N SER A 79 7.24 -16.95 -8.09
CA SER A 79 6.42 -18.02 -8.68
C SER A 79 7.30 -19.16 -9.19
N LYS A 80 6.77 -20.39 -9.19
CA LYS A 80 7.38 -21.52 -9.91
C LYS A 80 7.25 -21.40 -11.43
N ASP A 81 6.28 -20.60 -11.90
CA ASP A 81 6.16 -20.24 -13.31
C ASP A 81 7.26 -19.24 -13.68
N THR A 82 8.14 -19.66 -14.59
CA THR A 82 9.33 -18.92 -15.00
C THR A 82 9.02 -17.65 -15.78
N GLU A 83 7.91 -17.57 -16.49
CA GLU A 83 7.50 -16.36 -17.22
C GLU A 83 6.93 -15.33 -16.22
N ARG A 84 6.00 -15.76 -15.36
CA ARG A 84 5.46 -14.91 -14.30
C ARG A 84 6.57 -14.41 -13.38
N ASN A 85 7.53 -15.27 -13.02
CA ASN A 85 8.64 -14.88 -12.17
C ASN A 85 9.55 -13.86 -12.86
N ARG A 86 9.82 -13.98 -14.16
CA ARG A 86 10.58 -12.96 -14.92
C ARG A 86 9.89 -11.60 -14.91
N GLN A 87 8.58 -11.56 -15.10
CA GLN A 87 7.81 -10.31 -15.04
C GLN A 87 7.85 -9.67 -13.65
N VAL A 88 7.68 -10.48 -12.60
CA VAL A 88 7.83 -10.04 -11.20
C VAL A 88 9.22 -9.46 -10.94
N LEU A 89 10.28 -10.19 -11.31
CA LEU A 89 11.65 -9.73 -11.09
C LEU A 89 11.96 -8.47 -11.88
N SER A 90 11.50 -8.35 -13.13
CA SER A 90 11.68 -7.13 -13.92
C SER A 90 11.00 -5.93 -13.27
N LYS A 91 9.81 -6.11 -12.68
CA LYS A 91 9.10 -5.05 -11.95
C LYS A 91 9.83 -4.66 -10.67
N VAL A 92 10.28 -5.66 -9.89
CA VAL A 92 11.09 -5.44 -8.67
C VAL A 92 12.35 -4.64 -9.03
N THR A 93 13.06 -5.04 -10.07
CA THR A 93 14.27 -4.34 -10.54
C THR A 93 13.96 -2.88 -10.88
N ALA A 94 12.94 -2.61 -11.69
CA ALA A 94 12.57 -1.24 -12.08
C ALA A 94 12.20 -0.36 -10.87
N ASP A 95 11.39 -0.90 -9.94
CA ASP A 95 10.99 -0.18 -8.73
C ASP A 95 12.21 0.12 -7.84
N LYS A 96 13.13 -0.84 -7.66
CA LYS A 96 14.33 -0.65 -6.85
C LYS A 96 15.37 0.26 -7.51
N GLU A 97 15.46 0.24 -8.85
CA GLU A 97 16.30 1.16 -9.60
C GLU A 97 15.85 2.60 -9.41
N LEU A 98 14.54 2.86 -9.44
CA LEU A 98 13.98 4.18 -9.15
C LEU A 98 14.36 4.65 -7.74
N GLU A 99 14.23 3.77 -6.74
CA GLU A 99 14.59 4.10 -5.35
C GLU A 99 16.08 4.40 -5.19
N ALA A 100 16.95 3.52 -5.71
CA ALA A 100 18.38 3.69 -5.64
C ALA A 100 18.84 4.96 -6.35
N ASN A 101 18.33 5.23 -7.56
CA ASN A 101 18.66 6.44 -8.32
C ASN A 101 18.15 7.73 -7.65
N ASN A 102 17.07 7.66 -6.86
CA ASN A 102 16.58 8.81 -6.09
C ASN A 102 17.46 9.15 -4.88
N GLY A 103 18.32 8.24 -4.43
CA GLY A 103 19.17 8.47 -3.26
C GLY A 103 18.76 7.67 -2.01
N HIS A 104 17.91 6.65 -2.11
CA HIS A 104 17.61 5.81 -0.94
C HIS A 104 18.83 4.99 -0.51
N ASP A 105 19.04 4.82 0.80
CA ASP A 105 20.18 4.05 1.35
C ASP A 105 19.96 2.54 1.33
N GLY A 106 18.71 2.10 1.19
CA GLY A 106 18.32 0.71 1.17
C GLY A 106 16.83 0.55 0.85
N THR A 107 16.35 -0.69 0.80
CA THR A 107 14.97 -1.01 0.41
C THR A 107 14.43 -2.24 1.16
N TRP A 108 13.13 -2.52 1.03
CA TRP A 108 12.45 -3.64 1.66
C TRP A 108 11.96 -4.70 0.67
N ILE A 109 12.01 -5.96 1.12
CA ILE A 109 11.43 -7.14 0.47
C ILE A 109 10.67 -7.97 1.51
N ALA A 110 9.62 -8.68 1.09
CA ALA A 110 8.84 -9.56 1.97
C ALA A 110 9.24 -11.04 1.87
N HIS A 111 10.04 -11.42 0.86
CA HIS A 111 10.38 -12.80 0.58
C HIS A 111 11.87 -12.97 0.28
N PRO A 112 12.58 -13.97 0.86
CA PRO A 112 14.02 -14.16 0.65
C PRO A 112 14.44 -14.33 -0.81
N GLY A 113 13.58 -14.94 -1.64
CA GLY A 113 13.84 -15.12 -3.08
C GLY A 113 13.91 -13.83 -3.90
N LEU A 114 13.66 -12.66 -3.32
CA LEU A 114 13.91 -11.36 -3.95
C LEU A 114 15.23 -10.70 -3.50
N ALA A 115 15.93 -11.30 -2.52
CA ALA A 115 17.12 -10.70 -1.90
C ALA A 115 18.21 -10.43 -2.92
N ASP A 116 18.65 -11.44 -3.67
CA ASP A 116 19.73 -11.28 -4.65
C ASP A 116 19.39 -10.25 -5.75
N THR A 117 18.12 -10.17 -6.15
CA THR A 117 17.67 -9.20 -7.15
C THR A 117 17.71 -7.77 -6.61
N ALA A 118 17.19 -7.55 -5.40
CA ALA A 118 17.22 -6.23 -4.76
C ALA A 118 18.66 -5.80 -4.42
N MET A 119 19.48 -6.73 -3.91
CA MET A 119 20.90 -6.50 -3.64
C MET A 119 21.65 -6.10 -4.90
N ALA A 120 21.50 -6.84 -6.01
CA ALA A 120 22.18 -6.52 -7.26
C ALA A 120 21.88 -5.12 -7.80
N VAL A 121 20.65 -4.62 -7.59
CA VAL A 121 20.28 -3.25 -7.97
C VAL A 121 21.02 -2.21 -7.12
N PHE A 122 21.02 -2.39 -5.80
CA PHE A 122 21.68 -1.46 -4.89
C PHE A 122 23.20 -1.53 -5.01
N ASP A 123 23.79 -2.72 -5.13
CA ASP A 123 25.23 -2.92 -5.32
C ASP A 123 25.75 -2.17 -6.54
N ARG A 124 24.99 -2.18 -7.65
CA ARG A 124 25.37 -1.47 -8.88
C ARG A 124 25.37 0.06 -8.72
N VAL A 125 24.46 0.61 -7.93
CA VAL A 125 24.36 2.07 -7.70
C VAL A 125 25.34 2.51 -6.61
N LEU A 126 25.51 1.71 -5.56
CA LEU A 126 26.38 2.01 -4.42
C LEU A 126 27.86 1.85 -4.77
N GLY A 127 28.23 0.87 -5.60
CA GLY A 127 29.62 0.49 -5.82
C GLY A 127 30.27 0.08 -4.49
N ASP A 128 31.38 0.73 -4.12
CA ASP A 128 32.08 0.46 -2.85
C ASP A 128 31.46 1.19 -1.63
N LYS A 129 30.42 2.01 -1.83
CA LYS A 129 29.83 2.80 -0.75
C LYS A 129 28.88 1.95 0.11
N PRO A 130 28.88 2.12 1.44
CA PRO A 130 27.95 1.38 2.30
C PRO A 130 26.52 1.96 2.29
N ASN A 131 26.33 3.20 1.81
CA ASN A 131 25.06 3.91 1.77
C ASN A 131 25.16 5.16 0.85
N GLN A 132 24.07 5.93 0.77
CA GLN A 132 23.92 7.12 -0.06
C GLN A 132 23.79 8.42 0.73
N LEU A 133 24.22 8.49 2.00
CA LEU A 133 24.14 9.70 2.83
C LEU A 133 24.78 10.96 2.18
N SER A 134 25.70 10.77 1.23
CA SER A 134 26.30 11.86 0.44
C SER A 134 25.36 12.49 -0.61
N VAL A 135 24.24 11.85 -0.96
CA VAL A 135 23.29 12.30 -1.98
C VAL A 135 22.34 13.33 -1.37
N THR A 136 22.72 14.62 -1.41
CA THR A 136 22.01 15.66 -0.65
C THR A 136 20.69 16.12 -1.27
N ARG A 137 20.49 15.88 -2.58
CA ARG A 137 19.39 16.45 -3.37
C ARG A 137 19.29 17.98 -3.27
N SER A 138 20.44 18.65 -3.13
CA SER A 138 20.50 20.11 -2.97
C SER A 138 19.99 20.87 -4.19
N GLU A 139 20.09 20.27 -5.37
CA GLU A 139 19.63 20.72 -6.66
C GLU A 139 18.11 20.69 -6.84
N ASP A 140 17.40 19.89 -6.02
CA ASP A 140 15.93 19.86 -6.04
C ASP A 140 15.37 21.22 -5.61
N ALA A 141 14.46 21.75 -6.43
CA ALA A 141 13.63 22.88 -6.05
C ALA A 141 12.85 22.60 -4.73
N PRO A 142 12.44 23.64 -3.97
CA PRO A 142 11.63 23.46 -2.78
C PRO A 142 10.38 22.63 -3.06
N ILE A 143 10.17 21.58 -2.26
CA ILE A 143 8.98 20.74 -2.34
C ILE A 143 7.90 21.38 -1.46
N THR A 144 6.72 21.64 -2.03
CA THR A 144 5.63 22.38 -1.37
C THR A 144 4.55 21.44 -0.84
N ALA A 145 3.74 21.94 0.11
CA ALA A 145 2.57 21.21 0.58
C ALA A 145 1.57 20.92 -0.55
N GLU A 146 1.41 21.84 -1.50
CA GLU A 146 0.56 21.65 -2.68
C GLU A 146 0.97 20.43 -3.50
N GLN A 147 2.28 20.26 -3.75
CA GLN A 147 2.81 19.09 -4.46
C GLN A 147 2.57 17.79 -3.68
N LEU A 148 2.73 17.81 -2.36
CA LEU A 148 2.52 16.64 -1.50
C LEU A 148 1.04 16.25 -1.35
N LEU A 149 0.13 17.21 -1.57
CA LEU A 149 -1.32 17.03 -1.42
C LEU A 149 -2.04 16.85 -2.76
N ALA A 150 -1.36 16.98 -3.89
CA ALA A 150 -1.97 16.86 -5.21
C ALA A 150 -2.39 15.39 -5.48
N PRO A 151 -3.69 15.09 -5.66
CA PRO A 151 -4.12 13.75 -6.01
C PRO A 151 -3.56 13.40 -7.40
N CYS A 152 -3.14 12.14 -7.59
CA CYS A 152 -2.69 11.69 -8.89
C CYS A 152 -3.85 11.35 -9.82
N GLU A 153 -3.61 11.46 -11.13
CA GLU A 153 -4.55 11.00 -12.15
C GLU A 153 -4.67 9.47 -12.19
N GLY A 154 -5.85 9.00 -12.61
CA GLY A 154 -6.17 7.60 -12.80
C GLY A 154 -7.69 7.38 -12.79
N GLU A 155 -8.09 6.15 -13.11
CA GLU A 155 -9.49 5.75 -13.13
C GLU A 155 -9.90 5.08 -11.81
N ARG A 156 -11.21 5.11 -11.53
CA ARG A 156 -11.85 4.27 -10.51
C ARG A 156 -12.60 3.19 -11.27
N THR A 157 -12.20 1.94 -11.14
CA THR A 157 -12.74 0.85 -11.97
C THR A 157 -13.47 -0.19 -11.15
N GLU A 158 -14.45 -0.86 -11.76
CA GLU A 158 -15.10 -2.03 -11.15
C GLU A 158 -14.06 -3.12 -10.82
N ALA A 159 -13.13 -3.39 -11.74
CA ALA A 159 -12.07 -4.38 -11.54
C ALA A 159 -11.20 -4.05 -10.31
N GLY A 160 -10.84 -2.78 -10.13
CA GLY A 160 -10.10 -2.29 -8.97
C GLY A 160 -10.89 -2.44 -7.66
N MET A 161 -12.19 -2.11 -7.68
CA MET A 161 -13.07 -2.26 -6.52
C MET A 161 -13.24 -3.73 -6.11
N ARG A 162 -13.53 -4.62 -7.05
CA ARG A 162 -13.69 -6.06 -6.80
C ARG A 162 -12.40 -6.68 -6.29
N ALA A 163 -11.26 -6.31 -6.87
CA ALA A 163 -9.96 -6.75 -6.36
C ALA A 163 -9.70 -6.26 -4.92
N ASN A 164 -10.09 -5.03 -4.57
CA ASN A 164 -10.01 -4.53 -3.20
C ASN A 164 -10.85 -5.36 -2.23
N ILE A 165 -12.07 -5.71 -2.62
CA ILE A 165 -12.96 -6.57 -1.84
C ILE A 165 -12.30 -7.93 -1.60
N ARG A 166 -11.87 -8.63 -2.66
CA ARG A 166 -11.28 -9.97 -2.53
C ARG A 166 -10.05 -10.01 -1.64
N VAL A 167 -9.13 -9.05 -1.83
CA VAL A 167 -7.89 -8.99 -1.07
C VAL A 167 -8.16 -8.65 0.40
N ALA A 168 -9.01 -7.65 0.66
CA ALA A 168 -9.31 -7.25 2.03
C ALA A 168 -10.04 -8.34 2.82
N VAL A 169 -11.01 -9.03 2.21
CA VAL A 169 -11.75 -10.13 2.87
C VAL A 169 -10.82 -11.30 3.20
N GLN A 170 -9.99 -11.74 2.25
CA GLN A 170 -9.02 -12.82 2.50
C GLN A 170 -7.99 -12.44 3.56
N TYR A 171 -7.52 -11.19 3.56
CA TYR A 171 -6.61 -10.70 4.60
C TYR A 171 -7.28 -10.71 5.98
N ILE A 172 -8.50 -10.16 6.09
CA ILE A 172 -9.24 -10.10 7.35
C ILE A 172 -9.50 -11.52 7.87
N GLU A 173 -9.90 -12.46 7.01
CA GLU A 173 -10.14 -13.85 7.40
C GLU A 173 -8.92 -14.52 8.03
N ALA A 174 -7.75 -14.33 7.41
CA ALA A 174 -6.50 -14.84 7.96
C ALA A 174 -6.13 -14.12 9.27
N TRP A 175 -6.32 -12.80 9.34
CA TRP A 175 -5.97 -11.99 10.51
C TRP A 175 -6.80 -12.37 11.74
N ILE A 176 -8.12 -12.52 11.61
CA ILE A 176 -9.00 -12.96 12.71
C ILE A 176 -8.82 -14.45 13.05
N SER A 177 -8.06 -15.18 12.22
CA SER A 177 -7.60 -16.55 12.48
C SER A 177 -6.16 -16.59 13.04
N GLY A 178 -5.57 -15.42 13.35
CA GLY A 178 -4.27 -15.30 14.02
C GLY A 178 -3.07 -15.13 13.08
N ASN A 179 -3.27 -14.98 11.76
CA ASN A 179 -2.18 -14.73 10.81
C ASN A 179 -2.31 -13.35 10.14
N GLY A 180 -1.40 -12.42 10.48
CA GLY A 180 -1.34 -11.08 9.89
C GLY A 180 -0.36 -10.90 8.72
N CYS A 181 0.30 -11.96 8.26
CA CYS A 181 1.23 -11.95 7.13
C CYS A 181 0.75 -12.98 6.10
N VAL A 182 0.02 -12.52 5.09
CA VAL A 182 -0.92 -13.37 4.34
C VAL A 182 -0.55 -13.42 2.85
N PRO A 183 -0.26 -14.61 2.30
CA PRO A 183 -0.03 -14.76 0.86
C PRO A 183 -1.35 -14.68 0.09
N ILE A 184 -1.56 -13.61 -0.68
CA ILE A 184 -2.77 -13.39 -1.49
C ILE A 184 -2.35 -13.01 -2.92
N TYR A 185 -2.82 -13.77 -3.92
CA TYR A 185 -2.53 -13.55 -5.34
C TYR A 185 -1.04 -13.39 -5.72
N GLY A 186 -0.14 -14.01 -4.96
CA GLY A 186 1.31 -13.94 -5.18
C GLY A 186 1.99 -12.71 -4.55
N LEU A 187 1.31 -12.02 -3.64
CA LEU A 187 1.85 -10.96 -2.79
C LEU A 187 1.78 -11.39 -1.32
N MET A 188 2.75 -10.98 -0.52
CA MET A 188 2.74 -11.11 0.93
C MET A 188 2.09 -9.85 1.52
N GLU A 189 0.81 -9.95 1.87
CA GLU A 189 0.00 -8.83 2.30
C GLU A 189 0.00 -8.67 3.82
N ASP A 190 -0.04 -7.42 4.28
CA ASP A 190 -0.20 -7.01 5.67
C ASP A 190 -1.47 -6.15 5.86
N ALA A 191 -1.66 -5.61 7.07
CA ALA A 191 -2.85 -4.84 7.42
C ALA A 191 -3.04 -3.61 6.54
N ALA A 192 -1.96 -2.97 6.09
CA ALA A 192 -2.03 -1.75 5.32
C ALA A 192 -2.74 -1.99 3.98
N THR A 193 -2.59 -3.18 3.39
CA THR A 193 -3.29 -3.56 2.15
C THR A 193 -4.81 -3.60 2.34
N ALA A 194 -5.29 -4.18 3.45
CA ALA A 194 -6.72 -4.20 3.76
C ALA A 194 -7.23 -2.79 4.12
N GLU A 195 -6.43 -2.00 4.83
CA GLU A 195 -6.77 -0.62 5.20
C GLU A 195 -6.97 0.28 3.98
N ILE A 196 -6.04 0.27 3.02
CA ILE A 196 -6.22 1.08 1.80
C ILE A 196 -7.40 0.57 0.96
N SER A 197 -7.60 -0.75 0.91
CA SER A 197 -8.69 -1.36 0.14
C SER A 197 -10.07 -0.90 0.64
N ARG A 198 -10.33 -1.02 1.95
CA ARG A 198 -11.61 -0.57 2.54
C ARG A 198 -11.76 0.95 2.54
N THR A 199 -10.67 1.68 2.77
CA THR A 199 -10.71 3.15 2.88
C THR A 199 -10.92 3.84 1.52
N SER A 200 -10.36 3.27 0.44
CA SER A 200 -10.63 3.75 -0.93
C SER A 200 -12.10 3.60 -1.29
N ILE A 201 -12.71 2.44 -0.98
CA ILE A 201 -14.13 2.21 -1.24
C ILE A 201 -15.01 3.17 -0.41
N TRP A 202 -14.69 3.32 0.88
CA TRP A 202 -15.37 4.27 1.76
C TRP A 202 -15.32 5.69 1.17
N GLN A 203 -14.17 6.14 0.67
CA GLN A 203 -14.00 7.48 0.09
C GLN A 203 -14.91 7.68 -1.14
N TRP A 204 -15.02 6.67 -2.00
CA TRP A 204 -15.86 6.74 -3.19
C TRP A 204 -17.35 6.79 -2.84
N ILE A 205 -17.78 6.03 -1.83
CA ILE A 205 -19.14 6.09 -1.28
C ILE A 205 -19.41 7.47 -0.68
N HIS A 206 -18.52 7.95 0.19
CA HIS A 206 -18.69 9.20 0.94
C HIS A 206 -18.85 10.42 0.02
N HIS A 207 -18.05 10.49 -1.05
CA HIS A 207 -18.10 11.58 -2.02
C HIS A 207 -18.99 11.29 -3.25
N GLN A 208 -19.82 10.24 -3.20
CA GLN A 208 -20.79 9.88 -4.25
C GLN A 208 -20.15 9.81 -5.66
N LYS A 209 -18.97 9.19 -5.73
CA LYS A 209 -18.18 9.11 -6.97
C LYS A 209 -18.73 8.04 -7.89
N THR A 210 -18.47 8.19 -9.18
CA THR A 210 -18.72 7.14 -10.18
C THR A 210 -17.43 6.41 -10.51
N LEU A 211 -17.59 5.16 -10.94
CA LEU A 211 -16.59 4.41 -11.66
C LEU A 211 -16.43 4.97 -13.09
N ASN A 212 -15.44 4.48 -13.82
CA ASN A 212 -15.11 4.91 -15.18
C ASN A 212 -16.21 4.61 -16.21
N ASP A 213 -17.05 3.61 -15.95
CA ASP A 213 -18.24 3.26 -16.76
C ASP A 213 -19.48 4.11 -16.42
N GLY A 214 -19.38 5.02 -15.44
CA GLY A 214 -20.49 5.86 -14.96
C GLY A 214 -21.30 5.25 -13.82
N THR A 215 -21.01 4.02 -13.38
CA THR A 215 -21.72 3.36 -12.28
C THR A 215 -21.49 4.11 -10.95
N PRO A 216 -22.56 4.58 -10.25
CA PRO A 216 -22.42 5.26 -8.97
C PRO A 216 -21.99 4.31 -7.84
N VAL A 217 -20.94 4.67 -7.10
CA VAL A 217 -20.45 3.86 -5.97
C VAL A 217 -21.31 4.13 -4.73
N THR A 218 -22.02 3.11 -4.25
CA THR A 218 -22.93 3.19 -3.10
C THR A 218 -22.70 2.05 -2.12
N LYS A 219 -23.23 2.19 -0.90
CA LYS A 219 -23.24 1.09 0.09
C LYS A 219 -23.96 -0.16 -0.43
N ALA A 220 -25.04 0.03 -1.20
CA ALA A 220 -25.81 -1.07 -1.79
C ALA A 220 -24.98 -1.81 -2.85
N LEU A 221 -24.32 -1.07 -3.75
CA LEU A 221 -23.43 -1.65 -4.76
C LEU A 221 -22.28 -2.42 -4.10
N PHE A 222 -21.64 -1.83 -3.09
CA PHE A 222 -20.58 -2.51 -2.35
C PHE A 222 -21.06 -3.82 -1.71
N ARG A 223 -22.24 -3.86 -1.08
CA ARG A 223 -22.78 -5.10 -0.48
C ARG A 223 -23.07 -6.16 -1.54
N GLN A 224 -23.61 -5.76 -2.68
CA GLN A 224 -23.84 -6.66 -3.81
C GLN A 224 -22.51 -7.29 -4.26
N TRP A 225 -21.49 -6.47 -4.53
CA TRP A 225 -20.19 -6.98 -4.96
C TRP A 225 -19.47 -7.75 -3.86
N LEU A 226 -19.64 -7.41 -2.59
CA LEU A 226 -19.11 -8.22 -1.48
C LEU A 226 -19.65 -9.66 -1.54
N ALA A 227 -20.95 -9.84 -1.78
CA ALA A 227 -21.55 -11.17 -1.90
C ALA A 227 -21.06 -11.91 -3.17
N GLU A 228 -20.98 -11.23 -4.31
CA GLU A 228 -20.47 -11.81 -5.56
C GLU A 228 -19.00 -12.22 -5.45
N GLU A 229 -18.15 -11.37 -4.85
CA GLU A 229 -16.73 -11.65 -4.68
C GLU A 229 -16.46 -12.75 -3.64
N LEU A 230 -17.36 -12.97 -2.67
CA LEU A 230 -17.29 -14.16 -1.80
C LEU A 230 -17.47 -15.46 -2.58
N MET A 231 -18.34 -15.47 -3.58
CA MET A 231 -18.49 -16.64 -4.47
C MET A 231 -17.22 -16.89 -5.27
N VAL A 232 -16.58 -15.82 -5.77
CA VAL A 232 -15.29 -15.93 -6.47
C VAL A 232 -14.20 -16.49 -5.54
N ILE A 233 -14.10 -15.99 -4.30
CA ILE A 233 -13.14 -16.52 -3.31
C ILE A 233 -13.42 -18.00 -3.02
N GLN A 234 -14.69 -18.39 -2.87
CA GLN A 234 -15.07 -19.79 -2.66
C GLN A 234 -14.67 -20.69 -3.84
N GLU A 235 -14.85 -20.23 -5.07
CA GLU A 235 -14.42 -20.93 -6.28
C GLU A 235 -12.89 -21.07 -6.36
N GLU A 236 -12.15 -20.00 -6.03
CA GLU A 236 -10.69 -19.97 -6.07
C GLU A 236 -10.05 -20.89 -5.00
N LEU A 237 -10.62 -20.93 -3.79
CA LEU A 237 -10.08 -21.69 -2.67
C LEU A 237 -10.63 -23.12 -2.57
N GLY A 238 -11.78 -23.38 -3.18
CA GLY A 238 -12.54 -24.61 -3.06
C GLY A 238 -13.37 -24.69 -1.76
N GLU A 239 -14.46 -25.46 -1.84
CA GLU A 239 -15.48 -25.58 -0.78
C GLU A 239 -14.87 -25.96 0.59
N HIS A 240 -13.90 -26.87 0.61
CA HIS A 240 -13.28 -27.32 1.85
C HIS A 240 -12.54 -26.19 2.58
N ARG A 241 -11.70 -25.40 1.90
CA ARG A 241 -10.96 -24.30 2.54
C ARG A 241 -11.89 -23.16 2.94
N PHE A 242 -12.90 -22.88 2.13
CA PHE A 242 -13.85 -21.80 2.40
C PHE A 242 -14.72 -22.12 3.62
N SER A 243 -15.34 -23.31 3.66
CA SER A 243 -16.23 -23.73 4.76
C SER A 243 -15.54 -23.90 6.12
N HIS A 244 -14.25 -24.24 6.14
CA HIS A 244 -13.44 -24.30 7.36
C HIS A 244 -12.79 -22.94 7.73
N GLY A 245 -12.94 -21.93 6.88
CA GLY A 245 -12.43 -20.58 7.10
C GLY A 245 -13.42 -19.71 7.88
N ARG A 246 -12.97 -18.49 8.22
CA ARG A 246 -13.80 -17.48 8.90
C ARG A 246 -14.31 -16.40 7.92
N PHE A 247 -14.67 -16.79 6.69
CA PHE A 247 -15.04 -15.84 5.63
C PHE A 247 -16.32 -15.06 5.93
N ASP A 248 -17.30 -15.68 6.60
CA ASP A 248 -18.53 -14.99 7.02
C ASP A 248 -18.23 -13.87 8.03
N ASP A 249 -17.40 -14.15 9.03
CA ASP A 249 -16.96 -13.16 10.02
C ASP A 249 -16.14 -12.04 9.35
N ALA A 250 -15.26 -12.41 8.41
CA ALA A 250 -14.43 -11.47 7.67
C ALA A 250 -15.27 -10.54 6.78
N ALA A 251 -16.27 -11.08 6.08
CA ALA A 251 -17.19 -10.30 5.26
C ALA A 251 -18.01 -9.33 6.10
N ARG A 252 -18.52 -9.79 7.25
CA ARG A 252 -19.25 -8.93 8.19
C ARG A 252 -18.39 -7.77 8.70
N LEU A 253 -17.13 -8.04 9.07
CA LEU A 253 -16.21 -6.99 9.49
C LEU A 253 -15.89 -6.04 8.32
N MET A 254 -15.62 -6.56 7.13
CA MET A 254 -15.36 -5.77 5.93
C MET A 254 -16.54 -4.85 5.59
N GLU A 255 -17.78 -5.35 5.71
CA GLU A 255 -18.98 -4.54 5.52
C GLU A 255 -19.09 -3.42 6.55
N GLN A 256 -18.89 -3.76 7.83
CA GLN A 256 -18.98 -2.82 8.94
C GLN A 256 -18.02 -1.64 8.76
N ILE A 257 -16.76 -1.91 8.43
CA ILE A 257 -15.71 -0.88 8.34
C ILE A 257 -15.74 -0.07 7.04
N THR A 258 -16.45 -0.56 6.02
CA THR A 258 -16.54 0.09 4.70
C THR A 258 -17.83 0.90 4.52
N THR A 259 -18.93 0.46 5.15
CA THR A 259 -20.26 1.08 4.98
C THR A 259 -20.69 1.99 6.13
N SER A 260 -19.84 2.16 7.16
CA SER A 260 -20.07 3.13 8.23
C SER A 260 -20.08 4.58 7.71
N ASP A 261 -20.90 5.44 8.29
CA ASP A 261 -20.94 6.86 7.92
C ASP A 261 -19.63 7.57 8.30
N GLU A 262 -19.07 7.22 9.44
CA GLU A 262 -17.75 7.69 9.87
C GLU A 262 -16.66 6.74 9.38
N LEU A 263 -15.56 7.31 8.88
CA LEU A 263 -14.37 6.55 8.55
C LEU A 263 -13.62 6.21 9.84
N ILE A 264 -13.70 4.95 10.28
CA ILE A 264 -12.93 4.50 11.44
C ILE A 264 -11.42 4.57 11.16
N ASP A 265 -10.63 4.84 12.21
CA ASP A 265 -9.20 5.06 12.04
C ASP A 265 -8.45 3.80 11.63
N PHE A 266 -8.75 2.65 12.23
CA PHE A 266 -8.06 1.39 11.96
C PHE A 266 -9.02 0.20 12.06
N LEU A 267 -8.96 -0.73 11.11
CA LEU A 267 -9.71 -1.98 11.10
C LEU A 267 -9.27 -2.92 12.23
N THR A 268 -8.04 -2.76 12.70
CA THR A 268 -7.47 -3.58 13.77
C THR A 268 -8.18 -3.36 15.10
N LEU A 269 -8.79 -2.19 15.35
CA LEU A 269 -9.52 -1.92 16.59
C LEU A 269 -10.79 -2.78 16.74
N PRO A 270 -11.75 -2.77 15.77
CA PRO A 270 -12.86 -3.71 15.81
C PRO A 270 -12.41 -5.17 15.60
N GLY A 271 -11.41 -5.41 14.75
CA GLY A 271 -10.87 -6.75 14.50
C GLY A 271 -10.31 -7.40 15.77
N TYR A 272 -9.60 -6.65 16.61
CA TYR A 272 -8.98 -7.16 17.84
C TYR A 272 -9.99 -7.76 18.82
N ARG A 273 -11.25 -7.32 18.78
CA ARG A 273 -12.35 -7.88 19.61
C ARG A 273 -12.72 -9.31 19.23
N LEU A 274 -12.26 -9.79 18.07
CA LEU A 274 -12.48 -11.15 17.58
C LEU A 274 -11.31 -12.10 17.90
N LEU A 275 -10.26 -11.58 18.53
CA LEU A 275 -9.15 -12.37 19.06
C LEU A 275 -9.42 -12.71 20.54
N ALA A 276 -8.92 -13.86 20.97
CA ALA A 276 -9.04 -14.36 22.34
C ALA A 276 -8.07 -13.69 23.30
#